data_AF-A0A7W1VDD7-F1
#
_entry.id   AF-A0A7W1VDD7-F1
#
_cell.length_a   1.000
_cell.length_b   1.000
_cell.length_c   1.000
_cell.angle_alpha   90.00
_cell.angle_beta   90.00
_cell.angle_gamma   90.00
#
_symmetry.space_group_name_H-M   'P 1'
#
loop_
_entity.id
_entity.type
_entity.pdbx_description
1 polymer ?
#
loop_
_entity_poly.entity_id
_entity_poly.type
_entity_poly.pdbx_seq_one_letter_code
_entity_poly.pdbx_strand_id
1 'polypeptide(L)' 'MKEVKQTRAQMEKRRDEINRQLNLVNDDLQMELDRDMEEQATQVEQEEVSSAMEANLRTELNDIEEKLAAMDEE' A
#
# COMPACT_ATOMS: atom_id res chain seq x y z
N MET A 1 -11.56 -26.43 8.83
CA MET A 1 -10.68 -25.24 8.82
C MET A 1 -11.23 -24.29 9.86
N LYS A 2 -10.44 -23.91 10.89
CA LYS A 2 -10.88 -22.86 11.83
C LYS A 2 -10.68 -21.53 11.09
N GLU A 3 -11.76 -20.84 10.77
CA GLU A 3 -11.68 -19.44 10.38
C GLU A 3 -11.02 -18.69 11.54
N VAL A 4 -9.77 -18.29 11.36
CA VAL A 4 -9.08 -17.45 12.33
C VAL A 4 -9.72 -16.09 12.18
N LYS A 5 -10.69 -15.76 13.05
CA LYS A 5 -11.19 -14.39 13.16
C LYS A 5 -9.99 -13.48 13.38
N GLN A 6 -9.71 -12.60 12.42
CA GLN A 6 -8.67 -11.60 12.59
C GLN A 6 -9.04 -10.74 13.79
N THR A 7 -8.11 -10.60 14.74
CA THR A 7 -8.34 -9.72 15.89
C THR A 7 -8.11 -8.27 15.50
N ARG A 8 -8.73 -7.32 16.20
CA ARG A 8 -8.50 -5.88 16.01
C ARG A 8 -7.01 -5.53 15.96
N ALA A 9 -6.21 -6.09 16.88
CA ALA A 9 -4.76 -5.91 16.91
C ALA A 9 -4.03 -6.44 15.66
N GLN A 10 -4.52 -7.50 15.03
CA GLN A 10 -3.95 -8.01 13.77
C GLN A 10 -4.28 -7.07 12.60
N MET A 11 -5.49 -6.51 12.57
CA MET A 11 -5.89 -5.54 11.56
C MET A 11 -5.16 -4.21 11.71
N GLU A 12 -5.02 -3.69 12.94
CA GLU A 12 -4.21 -2.49 13.23
C GLU A 12 -2.76 -2.69 12.80
N LYS A 13 -2.17 -3.85 13.11
CA LYS A 13 -0.81 -4.18 12.67
C LYS A 13 -0.69 -4.22 11.15
N ARG A 14 -1.68 -4.76 10.45
CA ARG A 14 -1.69 -4.83 8.99
C ARG A 14 -1.87 -3.44 8.36
N ARG A 15 -2.74 -2.60 8.93
CA ARG A 15 -2.91 -1.18 8.55
C ARG A 15 -1.58 -0.43 8.66
N ASP A 16 -0.88 -0.60 9.78
CA ASP A 16 0.41 0.07 10.02
C ASP A 16 1.50 -0.42 9.04
N GLU A 17 1.46 -1.69 8.64
CA GLU A 17 2.35 -2.25 7.62
C GLU A 17 2.05 -1.68 6.22
N ILE A 18 0.77 -1.60 5.83
CA ILE A 18 0.36 -0.99 4.56
C ILE A 18 0.75 0.48 4.50
N ASN A 19 0.55 1.24 5.60
CA ASN A 19 0.98 2.63 5.66
C ASN A 19 2.49 2.80 5.48
N ARG A 20 3.31 1.88 6.01
CA ARG A 20 4.76 1.89 5.74
C ARG A 20 5.08 1.62 4.28
N GLN A 21 4.39 0.67 3.66
CA GLN A 21 4.59 0.35 2.25
C GLN A 21 4.15 1.50 1.34
N LEU A 22 3.04 2.16 1.65
CA LEU A 22 2.59 3.36 0.92
C LEU A 22 3.60 4.51 1.01
N ASN A 23 4.24 4.70 2.16
CA ASN A 23 5.29 5.72 2.28
C ASN A 23 6.50 5.40 1.40
N LEU A 24 6.94 4.14 1.37
CA LEU A 24 8.05 3.72 0.50
C LEU A 24 7.72 3.92 -0.98
N VAL A 25 6.52 3.50 -1.40
CA VAL A 25 6.08 3.68 -2.80
C VAL A 25 5.95 5.16 -3.17
N ASN A 26 5.47 6.01 -2.26
CA ASN A 26 5.44 7.46 -2.49
C ASN A 26 6.84 8.07 -2.59
N ASP A 27 7.78 7.62 -1.75
CA ASP A 27 9.18 8.09 -1.80
C ASP A 27 9.82 7.69 -3.14
N ASP A 28 9.56 6.47 -3.63
CA ASP A 28 10.04 5.97 -4.93
C ASP A 28 9.42 6.76 -6.10
N LEU A 29 8.11 7.06 -6.05
CA LEU A 29 7.41 7.87 -7.05
C LEU A 29 7.82 9.35 -7.05
N GLN A 30 8.44 9.85 -5.98
CA GLN A 30 8.93 11.22 -5.88
C GLN A 30 10.39 11.39 -6.35
N MET A 31 11.10 10.31 -6.66
CA MET A 31 12.46 10.42 -7.19
C MET A 31 12.45 11.09 -8.57
N GLU A 32 13.32 12.09 -8.76
CA GLU A 32 13.47 12.76 -10.05
C GLU A 32 14.02 11.80 -11.11
N LEU A 33 13.45 11.87 -12.32
CA LEU A 33 13.91 11.08 -13.46
C LEU A 33 15.34 11.44 -13.86
N ASP A 34 16.16 10.42 -14.11
CA ASP A 34 17.53 10.61 -14.59
C ASP A 34 17.55 11.18 -16.01
N ARG A 35 18.65 11.84 -16.39
CA ARG A 35 18.77 12.49 -17.71
C ARG A 35 19.11 11.52 -18.85
N ASP A 36 19.39 10.25 -18.54
CA ASP A 36 19.66 9.23 -19.55
C ASP A 36 18.34 8.66 -20.10
N MET A 37 18.22 8.57 -21.42
CA MET A 37 17.01 8.06 -22.07
C MET A 37 16.78 6.56 -21.82
N GLU A 38 17.84 5.77 -21.62
CA GLU A 38 17.72 4.34 -21.30
C GLU A 38 17.21 4.13 -19.87
N GLU A 39 17.68 4.96 -18.94
CA GLU A 39 17.23 4.95 -17.55
C GLU A 39 15.79 5.50 -17.42
N GLN A 40 15.42 6.52 -18.20
CA GLN A 40 14.05 7.05 -18.24
C GLN A 40 13.01 6.01 -18.65
N ALA A 41 13.28 5.19 -19.68
CA ALA A 41 12.34 4.16 -20.10
C ALA A 41 12.08 3.15 -18.98
N THR A 42 13.14 2.75 -18.25
CA THR A 42 13.05 1.85 -17.10
C THR A 42 12.29 2.49 -15.94
N GLN A 43 12.51 3.79 -15.70
CA GLN A 43 11.84 4.53 -14.63
C GLN A 43 10.34 4.70 -14.90
N VAL A 44 9.91 4.95 -16.14
CA VAL A 44 8.49 5.01 -16.51
C VAL A 44 7.78 3.67 -16.26
N GLU A 45 8.40 2.55 -16.63
CA GLU A 45 7.83 1.22 -16.32
C GLU A 45 7.75 0.98 -14.81
N GLN A 46 8.75 1.45 -14.03
CA GLN A 46 8.74 1.37 -12.57
C GLN A 46 7.67 2.27 -11.94
N GLU A 47 7.40 3.45 -12.50
CA GLU A 47 6.31 4.34 -12.06
C GLU A 47 4.95 3.67 -12.25
N GLU A 48 4.70 3.01 -13.39
CA GLU A 48 3.45 2.29 -13.63
C GLU A 48 3.24 1.16 -12.62
N VAL A 49 4.29 0.39 -12.32
CA VAL A 49 4.26 -0.66 -11.30
C VAL A 49 4.01 -0.08 -9.91
N SER A 50 4.70 1.00 -9.57
CA SER A 50 4.59 1.67 -8.27
C SER A 50 3.19 2.26 -8.07
N SER A 51 2.63 2.89 -9.10
CA SER A 51 1.25 3.41 -9.08
C SER A 51 0.21 2.29 -8.94
N ALA A 52 0.39 1.17 -9.65
CA ALA A 52 -0.48 0.00 -9.48
C ALA A 52 -0.37 -0.61 -8.07
N MET A 53 0.83 -0.64 -7.49
CA MET A 53 1.06 -1.09 -6.12
C MET A 53 0.39 -0.15 -5.11
N GLU A 54 0.54 1.16 -5.29
CA GLU A 54 -0.13 2.19 -4.48
C GLU A 54 -1.65 2.01 -4.48
N ALA A 55 -2.25 1.82 -5.66
CA ALA A 55 -3.69 1.63 -5.81
C ALA A 55 -4.20 0.39 -5.07
N ASN A 56 -3.46 -0.72 -5.15
CA ASN A 56 -3.79 -1.96 -4.43
C ASN A 56 -3.66 -1.77 -2.92
N LEU A 57 -2.59 -1.13 -2.45
CA LEU A 57 -2.37 -0.87 -1.02
C LEU A 57 -3.45 0.04 -0.44
N ARG A 58 -3.87 1.09 -1.16
CA ARG A 58 -4.99 1.96 -0.75
C ARG A 58 -6.31 1.21 -0.69
N THR A 59 -6.55 0.28 -1.61
CA THR A 59 -7.75 -0.56 -1.59
C THR A 59 -7.76 -1.48 -0.36
N GLU A 60 -6.64 -2.16 -0.08
CA GLU A 60 -6.51 -3.01 1.11
C GLU A 60 -6.61 -2.18 2.41
N LEU A 61 -6.06 -0.97 2.43
CA LEU A 61 -6.17 -0.05 3.56
C LEU A 61 -7.62 0.31 3.86
N ASN A 62 -8.38 0.71 2.83
CA ASN A 62 -9.80 1.04 2.98
C ASN A 62 -10.60 -0.16 3.52
N ASP A 63 -10.38 -1.35 2.98
CA ASP A 63 -11.03 -2.58 3.46
C ASP A 63 -10.74 -2.87 4.94
N ILE A 64 -9.52 -2.59 5.39
CA ILE A 64 -9.11 -2.77 6.79
C ILE A 64 -9.73 -1.70 7.68
N GLU A 65 -9.77 -0.44 7.23
CA GLU A 65 -10.40 0.66 7.96
C GLU A 65 -11.91 0.45 8.13
N GLU A 66 -12.60 -0.02 7.10
CA GLU A 66 -14.02 -0.37 7.18
C GLU A 66 -14.26 -1.50 8.20
N LYS A 67 -13.42 -2.54 8.19
CA LYS A 67 -13.54 -3.66 9.16
C LYS A 67 -13.22 -3.21 10.58
N LEU A 68 -12.23 -2.35 10.78
CA LEU A 68 -11.90 -1.80 12.10
C LEU A 68 -13.03 -0.91 12.62
N ALA A 69 -13.64 -0.07 11.77
CA ALA A 69 -14.79 0.75 12.13
C ALA A 69 -15.99 -0.12 12.54
N ALA A 70 -16.28 -1.18 11.78
CA ALA A 70 -17.34 -2.13 12.12
C ALA A 70 -17.10 -2.85 13.46
N MET A 71 -15.84 -3.09 13.83
CA MET A 71 -15.47 -3.67 15.13
C MET A 71 -15.60 -2.67 16.29
N ASP A 72 -15.48 -1.37 16.03
CA ASP A 72 -15.59 -0.30 17.03
C ASP A 72 -17.05 0.08 17.33
N GLU A 73 -17.99 -0.28 16.45
CA GLU A 73 -19.44 -0.09 16.61
C GLU A 73 -20.14 -1.25 17.37
N GLU A 74 -19.42 -2.35 17.64
CA GLU A 74 -19.89 -3.55 18.37
C GLU A 74 -19.68 -3.47 19.89
#